data_AF-A0A937M6A9-F1
#
_entry.id   AF-A0A937M6A9-F1
#
_cell.length_a   1.000
_cell.length_b   1.000
_cell.length_c   1.000
_cell.angle_alpha   90.00
_cell.angle_beta   90.00
_cell.angle_gamma   90.00
#
_symmetry.space_group_name_H-M   'P 1'
#
loop_
_entity.id
_entity.type
_entity.pdbx_description
1 polymer ?
#
loop_
_entity_poly.entity_id
_entity_poly.type
_entity_poly.pdbx_seq_one_letter_code
_entity_poly.pdbx_strand_id
1 'polypeptide(L)'
;MASHSTHLEEANAELVALKQQVLRACSNIKAKCSTNDKLDGKLLDDWQLPSYELAFSVAELSAVAAFNDYAKNLSTDALTQQLALSFCAETLQAVLNRLIARASDVDLDKSELLGFHARENFKKLLDLYASSECLARLGAEIADKNVQRLPSLLDEEKELVRETFFRFANDVVMPLAEQIHRNDEDIPDSILRPAAELGCFGTCIPERFGGLQPDSR
;
A
#
# COMPACT_ATOMS: atom_id res chain seq x y z
N MET A 1 7.61 -8.28 27.27
CA MET A 1 6.96 -7.50 26.19
C MET A 1 6.77 -8.45 25.02
N ALA A 2 5.57 -8.56 24.47
CA ALA A 2 5.34 -9.39 23.29
C ALA A 2 6.14 -8.82 22.10
N SER A 3 6.68 -9.70 21.25
CA SER A 3 7.44 -9.30 20.07
C SER A 3 6.51 -8.62 19.05
N HIS A 4 7.01 -7.66 18.27
CA HIS A 4 6.26 -7.05 17.17
C HIS A 4 5.73 -8.12 16.19
N SER A 5 6.40 -9.28 16.08
CA SER A 5 5.93 -10.43 15.30
C SER A 5 4.56 -10.94 15.78
N THR A 6 4.36 -11.05 17.09
CA THR A 6 3.06 -11.42 17.69
C THR A 6 2.01 -10.34 17.41
N HIS A 7 2.40 -9.07 17.50
CA HIS A 7 1.47 -7.97 17.19
C HIS A 7 1.08 -7.94 15.71
N LEU A 8 1.95 -8.36 14.79
CA LEU A 8 1.63 -8.52 13.35
C LEU A 8 0.67 -9.69 13.10
N GLU A 9 0.69 -10.74 13.91
CA GLU A 9 -0.30 -11.82 13.86
C GLU A 9 -1.67 -11.34 14.35
N GLU A 10 -1.71 -10.63 15.48
CA GLU A 10 -2.92 -10.00 16.02
C GLU A 10 -3.52 -8.99 15.02
N ALA A 11 -2.67 -8.16 14.40
CA ALA A 11 -3.05 -7.22 13.34
C ALA A 11 -3.66 -7.92 12.12
N ASN A 12 -3.07 -9.04 11.68
CA ASN A 12 -3.62 -9.81 10.56
C ASN A 12 -4.98 -10.43 10.90
N ALA A 13 -5.22 -10.82 12.15
CA ALA A 13 -6.53 -11.34 12.56
C ALA A 13 -7.62 -10.24 12.49
N GLU A 14 -7.31 -9.02 12.92
CA GLU A 14 -8.21 -7.86 12.80
C GLU A 14 -8.44 -7.46 11.34
N LEU A 15 -7.38 -7.44 10.54
CA LEU A 15 -7.44 -7.22 9.10
C LEU A 15 -8.37 -8.21 8.39
N VAL A 16 -8.23 -9.51 8.66
CA VAL A 16 -9.07 -10.55 8.06
C VAL A 16 -10.52 -10.35 8.46
N ALA A 17 -10.79 -10.08 9.74
CA ALA A 17 -12.15 -9.83 10.22
C ALA A 17 -12.79 -8.60 9.54
N LEU A 18 -12.06 -7.49 9.41
CA LEU A 18 -12.58 -6.29 8.76
C LEU A 18 -12.77 -6.49 7.25
N LYS A 19 -11.84 -7.20 6.60
CA LYS A 19 -11.94 -7.57 5.19
C LYS A 19 -13.19 -8.41 4.90
N GLN A 20 -13.60 -9.29 5.81
CA GLN A 20 -14.84 -10.05 5.67
C GLN A 20 -16.07 -9.13 5.62
N GLN A 21 -16.11 -8.04 6.40
CA GLN A 21 -17.20 -7.07 6.34
C GLN A 21 -17.22 -6.30 5.02
N VAL A 22 -16.05 -5.90 4.50
CA VAL A 22 -15.94 -5.29 3.16
C VAL A 22 -16.46 -6.25 2.08
N LEU A 23 -16.05 -7.51 2.11
CA LEU A 23 -16.49 -8.51 1.13
C LEU A 23 -17.99 -8.84 1.23
N ARG A 24 -18.55 -8.80 2.45
CA ARG A 24 -19.99 -8.93 2.67
C ARG A 24 -20.75 -7.76 2.05
N ALA A 25 -20.28 -6.53 2.25
CA ALA A 25 -20.85 -5.36 1.59
C ALA A 25 -20.78 -5.47 0.06
N CYS A 26 -19.65 -5.87 -0.51
CA CYS A 26 -19.54 -6.13 -1.96
C CYS A 26 -20.54 -7.20 -2.43
N SER A 27 -20.75 -8.25 -1.64
CA SER A 27 -21.70 -9.32 -1.96
C SER A 27 -23.15 -8.83 -1.92
N ASN A 28 -23.48 -7.94 -0.98
CA ASN A 28 -24.80 -7.31 -0.90
C ASN A 28 -25.08 -6.45 -2.15
N ILE A 29 -24.13 -5.60 -2.56
CA ILE A 29 -24.26 -4.82 -3.80
C ILE A 29 -24.40 -5.75 -5.01
N LYS A 30 -23.55 -6.77 -5.12
CA LYS A 30 -23.61 -7.76 -6.21
C LYS A 30 -25.00 -8.39 -6.31
N ALA A 31 -25.61 -8.79 -5.19
CA ALA A 31 -26.95 -9.38 -5.17
C ALA A 31 -28.03 -8.43 -5.70
N LYS A 32 -27.89 -7.11 -5.48
CA LYS A 32 -28.82 -6.09 -5.99
C LYS A 32 -28.57 -5.73 -7.47
N CYS A 33 -27.36 -5.95 -7.95
CA CYS A 33 -26.93 -5.56 -9.29
C CYS A 33 -26.75 -6.74 -10.26
N SER A 34 -27.25 -7.93 -9.93
CA SER A 34 -27.11 -9.13 -10.77
C SER A 34 -28.41 -9.49 -11.48
N THR A 35 -28.34 -9.66 -12.81
CA THR A 35 -29.44 -10.12 -13.66
C THR A 35 -28.97 -11.35 -14.44
N ASN A 36 -29.71 -12.46 -14.38
CA ASN A 36 -29.33 -13.73 -15.04
C ASN A 36 -27.89 -14.18 -14.70
N ASP A 37 -27.53 -14.16 -13.42
CA ASP A 37 -26.20 -14.51 -12.89
C ASP A 37 -25.02 -13.67 -13.43
N LYS A 38 -25.30 -12.54 -14.08
CA LYS A 38 -24.29 -11.58 -14.55
C LYS A 38 -24.48 -10.23 -13.87
N LEU A 39 -23.37 -9.56 -13.59
CA LEU A 39 -23.38 -8.19 -13.08
C LEU A 39 -23.90 -7.24 -14.15
N ASP A 40 -24.90 -6.44 -13.82
CA ASP A 40 -25.45 -5.37 -14.66
C ASP A 40 -24.80 -4.04 -14.28
N GLY A 41 -24.03 -3.47 -15.21
CA GLY A 41 -23.32 -2.21 -15.00
C GLY A 41 -24.26 -1.01 -14.79
N LYS A 42 -25.45 -1.02 -15.39
CA LYS A 42 -26.40 0.08 -15.21
C LYS A 42 -27.01 0.06 -13.81
N LEU A 43 -27.28 -1.12 -13.27
CA LEU A 43 -27.71 -1.25 -11.88
C LEU A 43 -26.59 -0.83 -10.93
N LEU A 44 -25.33 -1.14 -11.26
CA LEU A 44 -24.19 -0.75 -10.43
C LEU A 44 -23.98 0.78 -10.37
N ASP A 45 -24.37 1.52 -11.40
CA ASP A 45 -24.26 2.99 -11.39
C ASP A 45 -25.08 3.62 -10.24
N ASP A 46 -26.24 3.06 -9.89
CA ASP A 46 -27.04 3.49 -8.74
C ASP A 46 -26.32 3.25 -7.39
N TRP A 47 -25.26 2.44 -7.40
CA TRP A 47 -24.43 2.06 -6.26
C TRP A 47 -23.01 2.60 -6.38
N GLN A 48 -22.78 3.62 -7.20
CA GLN A 48 -21.44 4.15 -7.48
C GLN A 48 -20.70 4.59 -6.21
N LEU A 49 -21.35 5.37 -5.33
CA LEU A 49 -20.73 5.86 -4.09
C LEU A 49 -20.28 4.73 -3.15
N PRO A 50 -21.16 3.81 -2.71
CA PRO A 50 -20.71 2.70 -1.86
C PRO A 50 -19.71 1.79 -2.58
N SER A 51 -19.84 1.58 -3.89
CA SER A 51 -18.87 0.79 -4.66
C SER A 51 -17.47 1.44 -4.65
N TYR A 52 -17.39 2.76 -4.81
CA TYR A 52 -16.14 3.51 -4.73
C TYR A 52 -15.48 3.38 -3.35
N GLU A 53 -16.26 3.60 -2.27
CA GLU A 53 -15.78 3.50 -0.88
C GLU A 53 -15.28 2.07 -0.56
N LEU A 54 -15.98 1.05 -1.05
CA LEU A 54 -15.54 -0.35 -0.90
C LEU A 54 -14.29 -0.66 -1.71
N ALA A 55 -14.15 -0.11 -2.93
CA ALA A 55 -12.95 -0.30 -3.74
C ALA A 55 -11.69 0.26 -3.03
N PHE A 56 -11.79 1.46 -2.45
CA PHE A 56 -10.71 2.03 -1.63
C PHE A 56 -10.45 1.18 -0.38
N SER A 57 -11.49 0.69 0.28
CA SER A 57 -11.34 -0.19 1.45
C SER A 57 -10.60 -1.49 1.09
N VAL A 58 -10.92 -2.11 -0.05
CA VAL A 58 -10.20 -3.30 -0.52
C VAL A 58 -8.73 -2.99 -0.82
N ALA A 59 -8.44 -1.86 -1.48
CA ALA A 59 -7.08 -1.45 -1.82
C ALA A 59 -6.24 -1.21 -0.56
N GLU A 60 -6.77 -0.45 0.40
CA GLU A 60 -6.14 -0.14 1.68
C GLU A 60 -5.86 -1.40 2.51
N LEU A 61 -6.86 -2.27 2.69
CA LEU A 61 -6.66 -3.53 3.41
C LEU A 61 -5.68 -4.47 2.68
N SER A 62 -5.60 -4.40 1.36
CA SER A 62 -4.61 -5.17 0.59
C SER A 62 -3.20 -4.62 0.77
N ALA A 63 -3.03 -3.30 0.84
CA ALA A 63 -1.76 -2.66 1.17
C ALA A 63 -1.30 -3.03 2.58
N VAL A 64 -2.20 -3.04 3.56
CA VAL A 64 -1.90 -3.50 4.93
C VAL A 64 -1.45 -4.96 4.93
N ALA A 65 -2.16 -5.84 4.20
CA ALA A 65 -1.79 -7.26 4.10
C ALA A 65 -0.37 -7.43 3.55
N ALA A 66 -0.05 -6.73 2.45
CA ALA A 66 1.27 -6.79 1.82
C ALA A 66 2.36 -6.22 2.74
N PHE A 67 2.10 -5.10 3.42
CA PHE A 67 3.09 -4.48 4.29
C PHE A 67 3.36 -5.33 5.55
N ASN A 68 2.31 -5.92 6.15
CA ASN A 68 2.46 -6.84 7.27
C ASN A 68 3.24 -8.10 6.86
N ASP A 69 3.00 -8.66 5.67
CA ASP A 69 3.73 -9.82 5.16
C ASP A 69 5.21 -9.49 4.93
N TYR A 70 5.50 -8.36 4.27
CA TYR A 70 6.86 -7.84 4.12
C TYR A 70 7.57 -7.65 5.48
N ALA A 71 6.90 -7.06 6.46
CA ALA A 71 7.46 -6.82 7.79
C ALA A 71 7.70 -8.11 8.60
N LYS A 72 6.87 -9.14 8.41
CA LYS A 72 7.08 -10.47 9.02
C LYS A 72 8.34 -11.14 8.48
N ASN A 73 8.60 -11.00 7.19
CA ASN A 73 9.79 -11.56 6.54
C ASN A 73 11.08 -10.80 6.92
N LEU A 74 10.97 -9.59 7.48
CA LEU A 74 12.08 -8.81 8.04
C LEU A 74 12.06 -8.84 9.58
N SER A 75 12.11 -10.05 10.15
CA SER A 75 11.90 -10.29 11.59
C SER A 75 12.87 -9.57 12.54
N THR A 76 14.03 -9.14 12.04
CA THR A 76 15.06 -8.41 12.78
C THR A 76 14.97 -6.89 12.65
N ASP A 77 14.16 -6.37 11.71
CA ASP A 77 14.02 -4.92 11.49
C ASP A 77 12.83 -4.36 12.27
N ALA A 78 13.10 -3.95 13.52
CA ALA A 78 12.06 -3.46 14.42
C ALA A 78 11.37 -2.20 13.89
N LEU A 79 12.06 -1.32 13.17
CA LEU A 79 11.48 -0.09 12.61
C LEU A 79 10.42 -0.41 11.56
N THR A 80 10.73 -1.31 10.62
CA THR A 80 9.81 -1.78 9.59
C THR A 80 8.56 -2.40 10.21
N GLN A 81 8.73 -3.26 11.21
CA GLN A 81 7.59 -3.90 11.89
C GLN A 81 6.68 -2.88 12.57
N GLN A 82 7.24 -1.87 13.22
CA GLN A 82 6.46 -0.84 13.89
C GLN A 82 5.76 0.10 12.89
N LEU A 83 6.41 0.43 11.77
CA LEU A 83 5.78 1.21 10.70
C LEU A 83 4.61 0.45 10.07
N ALA A 84 4.78 -0.84 9.80
CA ALA A 84 3.69 -1.69 9.29
C ALA A 84 2.51 -1.75 10.29
N LEU A 85 2.80 -1.89 11.59
CA LEU A 85 1.78 -1.90 12.64
C LEU A 85 1.07 -0.56 12.81
N SER A 86 1.78 0.56 12.67
CA SER A 86 1.21 1.90 12.73
C SER A 86 0.32 2.17 11.53
N PHE A 87 0.80 1.85 10.33
CA PHE A 87 0.01 1.93 9.09
C PHE A 87 -1.23 1.04 9.17
N CYS A 88 -1.10 -0.18 9.70
CA CYS A 88 -2.21 -1.10 9.92
C CYS A 88 -3.26 -0.51 10.87
N ALA A 89 -2.84 0.02 12.02
CA ALA A 89 -3.73 0.60 13.02
C ALA A 89 -4.56 1.77 12.44
N GLU A 90 -3.91 2.72 11.78
CA GLU A 90 -4.58 3.87 11.14
C GLU A 90 -5.52 3.43 10.02
N THR A 91 -5.07 2.51 9.17
CA THR A 91 -5.86 2.05 8.02
C THR A 91 -7.09 1.25 8.46
N LEU A 92 -6.95 0.35 9.44
CA LEU A 92 -8.09 -0.39 9.96
C LEU A 92 -9.13 0.56 10.59
N GLN A 93 -8.70 1.62 11.27
CA GLN A 93 -9.60 2.65 11.81
C GLN A 93 -10.32 3.42 10.70
N ALA A 94 -9.60 3.84 9.66
CA ALA A 94 -10.17 4.56 8.52
C ALA A 94 -11.22 3.72 7.77
N VAL A 95 -10.89 2.46 7.46
CA VAL A 95 -11.80 1.52 6.78
C VAL A 95 -13.02 1.23 7.64
N LEU A 96 -12.84 0.99 8.95
CA LEU A 96 -13.96 0.75 9.86
C LEU A 96 -14.93 1.94 9.90
N ASN A 97 -14.41 3.16 10.02
CA ASN A 97 -15.22 4.37 10.03
C ASN A 97 -16.00 4.54 8.72
N ARG A 98 -15.36 4.28 7.58
CA ARG A 98 -15.99 4.30 6.26
C ARG A 98 -17.13 3.27 6.16
N LEU A 99 -16.90 2.04 6.60
CA LEU A 99 -17.94 1.00 6.65
C LEU A 99 -19.11 1.39 7.55
N ILE A 100 -18.85 1.95 8.75
CA ILE A 100 -19.90 2.43 9.65
C ILE A 100 -20.74 3.52 8.98
N ALA A 101 -20.09 4.45 8.27
CA ALA A 101 -20.77 5.54 7.56
C ALA A 101 -21.63 5.07 6.39
N ARG A 102 -21.29 3.92 5.76
CA ARG A 102 -22.03 3.31 4.65
C ARG A 102 -22.87 2.10 5.04
N ALA A 103 -22.88 1.70 6.31
CA ALA A 103 -23.45 0.42 6.75
C ALA A 103 -24.89 0.18 6.26
N SER A 104 -25.74 1.20 6.37
CA SER A 104 -27.13 1.14 5.91
C SER A 104 -27.27 1.11 4.39
N ASP A 105 -26.33 1.72 3.66
CA ASP A 105 -26.32 1.72 2.20
C ASP A 105 -26.04 0.31 1.67
N VAL A 106 -25.19 -0.47 2.36
CA VAL A 106 -24.70 -1.79 1.91
C VAL A 106 -25.21 -2.96 2.74
N ASP A 107 -26.35 -2.82 3.42
CA ASP A 107 -27.00 -3.87 4.21
C ASP A 107 -26.06 -4.56 5.24
N LEU A 108 -25.21 -3.78 5.92
CA LEU A 108 -24.37 -4.25 7.04
C LEU A 108 -24.99 -3.88 8.40
N ASP A 109 -24.76 -4.73 9.40
CA ASP A 109 -25.14 -4.43 10.79
C ASP A 109 -24.14 -3.44 11.41
N LYS A 110 -24.60 -2.23 11.68
CA LYS A 110 -23.79 -1.18 12.31
C LYS A 110 -23.31 -1.58 13.71
N SER A 111 -24.07 -2.39 14.45
CA SER A 111 -23.69 -2.86 15.79
C SER A 111 -22.52 -3.84 15.72
N GLU A 112 -22.50 -4.72 14.71
CA GLU A 112 -21.40 -5.64 14.43
C GLU A 112 -20.10 -4.86 14.13
N LEU A 113 -20.20 -3.79 13.31
CA LEU A 113 -19.07 -2.92 13.00
C LEU A 113 -18.56 -2.16 14.23
N LEU A 114 -19.46 -1.54 15.01
CA LEU A 114 -19.09 -0.84 16.25
C LEU A 114 -18.43 -1.78 17.27
N GLY A 115 -18.76 -3.08 17.22
CA GLY A 115 -18.15 -4.13 18.04
C GLY A 115 -16.63 -4.26 17.86
N PHE A 116 -16.04 -3.80 16.75
CA PHE A 116 -14.58 -3.80 16.56
C PHE A 116 -13.86 -2.99 17.64
N HIS A 117 -14.42 -1.86 18.08
CA HIS A 117 -13.83 -1.05 19.15
C HIS A 117 -13.78 -1.77 20.50
N ALA A 118 -14.56 -2.83 20.70
CA ALA A 118 -14.52 -3.63 21.92
C ALA A 118 -13.43 -4.72 21.89
N ARG A 119 -12.94 -5.10 20.72
CA ARG A 119 -11.95 -6.19 20.53
C ARG A 119 -10.61 -5.81 21.14
N GLU A 120 -10.01 -6.73 21.90
CA GLU A 120 -8.76 -6.47 22.63
C GLU A 120 -7.60 -6.15 21.68
N ASN A 121 -7.42 -6.94 20.62
CA ASN A 121 -6.38 -6.72 19.62
C ASN A 121 -6.54 -5.37 18.92
N PHE A 122 -7.77 -5.00 18.56
CA PHE A 122 -8.03 -3.72 17.89
C PHE A 122 -7.68 -2.52 18.77
N LYS A 123 -8.15 -2.51 20.04
CA LYS A 123 -7.78 -1.47 21.01
C LYS A 123 -6.27 -1.39 21.21
N LYS A 124 -5.63 -2.54 21.43
CA LYS A 124 -4.19 -2.64 21.62
C LYS A 124 -3.41 -2.07 20.43
N LEU A 125 -3.83 -2.33 19.19
CA LEU A 125 -3.18 -1.77 18.00
C LEU A 125 -3.27 -0.25 17.96
N LEU A 126 -4.45 0.31 18.23
CA LEU A 126 -4.65 1.75 18.26
C LEU A 126 -3.85 2.41 19.38
N ASP A 127 -3.93 1.88 20.60
CA ASP A 127 -3.29 2.44 21.79
C ASP A 127 -1.76 2.41 21.68
N LEU A 128 -1.19 1.37 21.05
CA LEU A 128 0.25 1.21 20.94
C LEU A 128 0.86 1.84 19.68
N TYR A 129 0.17 1.76 18.54
CA TYR A 129 0.76 2.10 17.23
C TYR A 129 0.10 3.28 16.52
N ALA A 130 -1.09 3.72 16.94
CA ALA A 130 -1.67 4.97 16.48
C ALA A 130 -1.54 6.10 17.52
N SER A 131 -0.84 5.86 18.65
CA SER A 131 -0.62 6.89 19.66
C SER A 131 0.37 7.95 19.20
N SER A 132 0.15 9.18 19.65
CA SER A 132 1.04 10.31 19.35
C SER A 132 2.47 10.07 19.79
N GLU A 133 2.68 9.38 20.92
CA GLU A 133 4.00 9.00 21.42
C GLU A 133 4.71 8.04 20.45
N CYS A 134 4.00 7.01 19.96
CA CYS A 134 4.57 6.06 19.00
C CYS A 134 4.92 6.74 17.68
N LEU A 135 4.00 7.54 17.13
CA LEU A 135 4.20 8.26 15.88
C LEU A 135 5.36 9.26 15.98
N ALA A 136 5.46 10.02 17.06
CA ALA A 136 6.56 10.96 17.29
C ALA A 136 7.90 10.23 17.39
N ARG A 137 7.95 9.08 18.09
CA ARG A 137 9.16 8.26 18.19
C ARG A 137 9.58 7.69 16.84
N LEU A 138 8.65 7.19 16.03
CA LEU A 138 8.95 6.70 14.68
C LEU A 138 9.47 7.82 13.78
N GLY A 139 8.84 9.00 13.83
CA GLY A 139 9.32 10.18 13.10
C GLY A 139 10.73 10.61 13.52
N ALA A 140 11.00 10.64 14.82
CA ALA A 140 12.34 10.93 15.35
C ALA A 140 13.37 9.90 14.88
N GLU A 141 13.04 8.60 14.95
CA GLU A 141 13.94 7.54 14.49
C GLU A 141 14.24 7.63 12.99
N ILE A 142 13.24 7.97 12.16
CA ILE A 142 13.42 8.22 10.72
C ILE A 142 14.37 9.40 10.49
N ALA A 143 14.15 10.51 11.19
CA ALA A 143 14.96 11.73 11.03
C ALA A 143 16.39 11.53 11.53
N ASP A 144 16.57 11.01 12.74
CA ASP A 144 17.86 10.84 13.42
C ASP A 144 18.76 9.86 12.67
N LYS A 145 18.20 8.78 12.13
CA LYS A 145 18.94 7.79 11.34
C LYS A 145 19.02 8.16 9.86
N ASN A 146 18.42 9.28 9.46
CA ASN A 146 18.28 9.70 8.06
C ASN A 146 17.77 8.54 7.17
N VAL A 147 16.70 7.87 7.61
CA VAL A 147 16.15 6.69 6.92
C VAL A 147 15.58 7.11 5.57
N GLN A 148 16.35 6.84 4.51
CA GLN A 148 15.93 7.10 3.14
C GLN A 148 15.02 6.00 2.58
N ARG A 149 15.16 4.77 3.11
CA ARG A 149 14.37 3.61 2.70
C ARG A 149 14.34 2.55 3.80
N LEU A 150 13.30 1.74 3.78
CA LEU A 150 13.28 0.47 4.51
C LEU A 150 14.15 -0.58 3.78
N PRO A 151 14.51 -1.69 4.44
CA PRO A 151 15.19 -2.80 3.80
C PRO A 151 14.44 -3.34 2.57
N SER A 152 15.06 -4.22 1.80
CA SER A 152 14.44 -4.83 0.63
C SER A 152 14.47 -6.33 0.79
N LEU A 153 13.43 -7.00 0.29
CA LEU A 153 13.40 -8.47 0.15
C LEU A 153 13.73 -8.90 -1.29
N LEU A 154 14.18 -7.96 -2.14
CA LEU A 154 14.59 -8.26 -3.50
C LEU A 154 15.97 -8.91 -3.53
N ASP A 155 16.25 -9.64 -4.62
CA ASP A 155 17.57 -10.21 -4.87
C ASP A 155 18.63 -9.14 -5.19
N GLU A 156 19.89 -9.55 -5.10
CA GLU A 156 21.06 -8.69 -5.33
C GLU A 156 21.05 -8.03 -6.71
N GLU A 157 20.57 -8.74 -7.73
CA GLU A 157 20.44 -8.20 -9.09
C GLU A 157 19.48 -7.00 -9.13
N LYS A 158 18.30 -7.11 -8.52
CA LYS A 158 17.34 -6.00 -8.44
C LYS A 158 17.84 -4.86 -7.56
N GLU A 159 18.58 -5.15 -6.49
CA GLU A 159 19.19 -4.10 -5.66
C GLU A 159 20.31 -3.36 -6.44
N LEU A 160 21.08 -4.05 -7.28
CA LEU A 160 22.07 -3.41 -8.15
C LEU A 160 21.40 -2.50 -9.20
N VAL A 161 20.31 -2.97 -9.82
CA VAL A 161 19.50 -2.15 -10.74
C VAL A 161 18.99 -0.90 -10.02
N ARG A 162 18.43 -1.07 -8.82
CA ARG A 162 17.96 0.04 -7.99
C ARG A 162 19.08 1.04 -7.69
N GLU A 163 20.25 0.58 -7.26
CA GLU A 163 21.38 1.47 -6.95
C GLU A 163 21.84 2.24 -8.19
N THR A 164 21.90 1.58 -9.34
CA THR A 164 22.25 2.20 -10.63
C THR A 164 21.31 3.35 -10.95
N PHE A 165 20.00 3.13 -10.86
CA PHE A 165 19.00 4.16 -11.11
C PHE A 165 18.97 5.25 -10.05
N PHE A 166 19.24 4.91 -8.78
CA PHE A 166 19.36 5.88 -7.71
C PHE A 166 20.52 6.86 -7.96
N ARG A 167 21.69 6.36 -8.36
CA ARG A 167 22.83 7.21 -8.73
C ARG A 167 22.52 8.06 -9.96
N PHE A 168 21.96 7.47 -11.01
CA PHE A 168 21.54 8.22 -12.20
C PHE A 168 20.59 9.37 -11.87
N ALA A 169 19.60 9.13 -11.02
CA ALA A 169 18.66 10.16 -10.59
C ALA A 169 19.36 11.29 -9.82
N ASN A 170 20.29 10.98 -8.92
CA ASN A 170 20.98 12.00 -8.10
C ASN A 170 22.06 12.76 -8.88
N ASP A 171 22.80 12.07 -9.74
CA ASP A 171 23.98 12.63 -10.40
C ASP A 171 23.64 13.33 -11.73
N VAL A 172 22.59 12.88 -12.43
CA VAL A 172 22.23 13.38 -13.75
C VAL A 172 20.90 14.14 -13.75
N VAL A 173 19.85 13.60 -13.13
CA VAL A 173 18.50 14.18 -13.20
C VAL A 173 18.34 15.34 -12.20
N MET A 174 18.64 15.10 -10.93
CA MET A 174 18.41 16.06 -9.83
C MET A 174 19.07 17.43 -10.06
N PRO A 175 20.32 17.54 -10.57
CA PRO A 175 20.96 18.84 -10.82
C PRO A 175 20.28 19.68 -11.91
N LEU A 176 19.55 19.03 -12.83
CA LEU A 176 18.90 19.70 -13.97
C LEU A 176 17.42 19.97 -13.72
N ALA A 177 16.80 19.26 -12.78
CA ALA A 177 15.35 19.26 -12.56
C ALA A 177 14.77 20.67 -12.26
N GLU A 178 15.45 21.47 -11.44
CA GLU A 178 14.99 22.83 -11.09
C GLU A 178 14.94 23.74 -12.32
N GLN A 179 16.01 23.76 -13.12
CA GLN A 179 16.09 24.60 -14.32
C GLN A 179 15.01 24.21 -15.33
N ILE A 180 14.90 22.91 -15.61
CA ILE A 180 13.91 22.37 -16.55
C ILE A 180 12.51 22.83 -16.15
N HIS A 181 12.14 22.65 -14.88
CA HIS A 181 10.82 23.05 -14.39
C HIS A 181 10.62 24.56 -14.39
N ARG A 182 11.63 25.33 -13.96
CA ARG A 182 11.53 26.81 -13.88
C ARG A 182 11.32 27.44 -15.25
N ASN A 183 11.89 26.86 -16.29
CA ASN A 183 11.92 27.43 -17.63
C ASN A 183 10.97 26.74 -18.63
N ASP A 184 10.19 25.75 -18.18
CA ASP A 184 9.32 24.94 -19.06
C ASP A 184 10.11 24.33 -20.24
N GLU A 185 11.32 23.84 -19.96
CA GLU A 185 12.18 23.22 -20.97
C GLU A 185 11.78 21.75 -21.21
N ASP A 186 12.06 21.25 -22.42
CA ASP A 186 12.00 19.82 -22.70
C ASP A 186 13.09 19.06 -21.92
N ILE A 187 12.87 17.76 -21.68
CA ILE A 187 13.90 16.90 -21.07
C ILE A 187 15.12 16.82 -22.02
N PRO A 188 16.32 17.23 -21.58
CA PRO A 188 17.47 17.36 -22.47
C PRO A 188 18.09 16.01 -22.82
N ASP A 189 18.82 15.98 -23.95
CA ASP A 189 19.61 14.83 -24.41
C ASP A 189 20.63 14.34 -23.37
N SER A 190 21.09 15.21 -22.47
CA SER A 190 21.98 14.85 -21.36
C SER A 190 21.33 13.92 -20.33
N ILE A 191 19.98 13.85 -20.30
CA ILE A 191 19.22 12.86 -19.52
C ILE A 191 18.79 11.70 -20.42
N LEU A 192 18.27 12.00 -21.62
CA LEU A 192 17.69 10.99 -22.51
C LEU A 192 18.72 9.98 -23.00
N ARG A 193 19.91 10.41 -23.42
CA ARG A 193 20.93 9.49 -23.95
C ARG A 193 21.45 8.53 -22.88
N PRO A 194 21.86 8.97 -21.67
CA PRO A 194 22.26 8.03 -20.63
C PRO A 194 21.11 7.12 -20.18
N ALA A 195 19.87 7.61 -20.12
CA ALA A 195 18.71 6.76 -19.83
C ALA A 195 18.52 5.66 -20.90
N ALA A 196 18.76 5.98 -22.18
CA ALA A 196 18.73 5.00 -23.25
C ALA A 196 19.87 3.96 -23.12
N GLU A 197 21.07 4.40 -22.75
CA GLU A 197 22.21 3.51 -22.50
C GLU A 197 21.98 2.57 -21.30
N LEU A 198 21.23 3.02 -20.29
CA LEU A 198 20.75 2.18 -19.18
C LEU A 198 19.59 1.25 -19.58
N GLY A 199 19.12 1.33 -20.82
CA GLY A 199 18.07 0.45 -21.36
C GLY A 199 16.65 0.80 -20.92
N CYS A 200 16.40 2.02 -20.42
CA CYS A 200 15.07 2.46 -19.98
C CYS A 200 13.99 2.35 -21.07
N PHE A 201 14.37 2.56 -22.33
CA PHE A 201 13.43 2.51 -23.46
C PHE A 201 13.21 1.08 -24.00
N GLY A 202 13.96 0.10 -23.50
CA GLY A 202 13.91 -1.29 -23.95
C GLY A 202 13.54 -2.29 -22.86
N THR A 203 13.21 -1.85 -21.64
CA THR A 203 13.09 -2.74 -20.48
C THR A 203 12.03 -3.83 -20.64
N CYS A 204 10.93 -3.53 -21.34
CA CYS A 204 9.84 -4.47 -21.62
C CYS A 204 9.79 -4.87 -23.11
N ILE A 205 10.88 -4.69 -23.85
CA ILE A 205 10.99 -5.11 -25.24
C ILE A 205 11.78 -6.43 -25.26
N PRO A 206 11.31 -7.47 -25.99
CA PRO A 206 12.05 -8.71 -26.12
C PRO A 206 13.46 -8.52 -26.71
N GLU A 207 14.43 -9.32 -26.26
CA GLU A 207 15.82 -9.29 -26.71
C GLU A 207 15.95 -9.41 -28.24
N ARG A 208 15.17 -10.27 -28.89
CA ARG A 208 15.13 -10.38 -30.37
C ARG A 208 14.79 -9.08 -31.11
N PHE A 209 14.20 -8.10 -30.42
CA PHE A 209 13.88 -6.78 -30.95
C PHE A 209 14.81 -5.68 -30.41
N GLY A 210 15.90 -6.05 -29.73
CA GLY A 210 16.89 -5.12 -29.18
C GLY A 210 16.54 -4.56 -27.80
N GLY A 211 15.63 -5.19 -27.06
CA GLY A 211 15.31 -4.83 -25.68
C GLY A 211 16.00 -5.71 -24.62
N LEU A 212 15.54 -5.59 -23.37
CA LEU A 212 16.11 -6.28 -22.21
C LEU A 212 15.23 -7.40 -21.63
N GLN A 213 14.03 -7.61 -22.18
CA GLN A 213 13.14 -8.67 -21.71
C GLN A 213 13.59 -10.02 -22.29
N PRO A 214 13.89 -11.03 -21.47
CA PRO A 214 14.28 -12.35 -21.96
C PRO A 214 13.20 -12.94 -22.88
N ASP A 215 13.62 -13.47 -24.03
CA ASP A 215 12.70 -14.08 -25.02
C ASP A 215 11.96 -15.34 -24.50
N SER A 216 12.45 -15.91 -23.40
CA SER A 216 11.98 -17.15 -22.78
C SER A 216 10.84 -16.98 -21.77
N ARG A 217 10.31 -15.75 -21.60
CA ARG A 217 9.16 -15.44 -20.75
C ARG A 217 7.92 -15.07 -21.55
#